data_AF-A0A9E0K4X2-F1
#
_entry.id   AF-A0A9E0K4X2-F1
#
_cell.length_a   1.000
_cell.length_b   1.000
_cell.length_c   1.000
_cell.angle_alpha   90.00
_cell.angle_beta   90.00
_cell.angle_gamma   90.00
#
_symmetry.space_group_name_H-M   'P 1'
#
loop_
_entity.id
_entity.type
_entity.pdbx_description
1 polymer ?
#
loop_
_entity_poly.entity_id
_entity_poly.type
_entity_poly.pdbx_seq_one_letter_code
_entity_poly.pdbx_strand_id
1 'polypeptide(L)'
;MSSILEILDRSKSYLDKREIEKSRIIAETVVAEALQIDRIMIYAGFEREITEDEKALIRSKLASIVDKSDDEIDIANNNLKNLLDKGIDYLEKNNIEEAK
;
A
#
# COMPACT_ATOMS: atom_id res chain seq x y z
N MET A 1 -22.92 8.71 12.34
CA MET A 1 -22.21 9.13 11.11
C MET A 1 -20.72 9.20 11.38
N SER A 2 -19.87 9.23 10.34
CA SER A 2 -18.44 9.52 10.48
C SER A 2 -18.06 10.61 9.50
N SER A 3 -17.22 11.54 9.93
CA SER A 3 -16.72 12.63 9.10
C SER A 3 -15.58 12.19 8.18
N ILE A 4 -15.24 13.02 7.20
CA ILE A 4 -14.06 12.82 6.36
C ILE A 4 -12.79 12.69 7.21
N LEU A 5 -12.62 13.52 8.24
CA LEU A 5 -11.46 13.46 9.12
C LEU A 5 -11.36 12.12 9.86
N GLU A 6 -12.45 11.66 10.46
CA GLU A 6 -12.47 10.37 11.16
C GLU A 6 -12.13 9.20 10.23
N ILE A 7 -12.69 9.22 9.01
CA ILE A 7 -12.43 8.17 8.02
C ILE A 7 -10.99 8.22 7.53
N LEU A 8 -10.43 9.41 7.35
CA LEU A 8 -9.02 9.58 6.97
C LEU A 8 -8.08 9.00 8.04
N ASP A 9 -8.30 9.34 9.32
CA ASP A 9 -7.46 8.85 10.42
C ASP A 9 -7.58 7.34 10.62
N ARG A 10 -8.78 6.77 10.45
CA ARG A 10 -9.00 5.32 10.46
C ARG A 10 -8.31 4.64 9.28
N SER A 11 -8.38 5.23 8.09
CA SER A 11 -7.75 4.71 6.88
C SER A 11 -6.23 4.71 7.02
N LYS A 12 -5.64 5.81 7.52
CA LYS A 12 -4.22 5.88 7.85
C LYS A 12 -3.84 4.80 8.86
N SER A 13 -4.58 4.70 9.96
CA SER A 13 -4.31 3.69 11.01
C SER A 13 -4.42 2.25 10.50
N TYR A 14 -5.31 1.99 9.53
CA TYR A 14 -5.46 0.68 8.90
C TYR A 14 -4.24 0.29 8.06
N LEU A 15 -3.66 1.25 7.34
CA LEU A 15 -2.45 1.09 6.54
C LEU A 15 -1.19 1.02 7.41
N ASP A 16 -1.09 1.86 8.45
CA ASP A 16 0.03 1.86 9.41
C ASP A 16 0.17 0.48 10.09
N LYS A 17 -0.96 -0.13 10.49
CA LYS A 17 -0.99 -1.48 11.10
C LYS A 17 -0.50 -2.60 10.18
N ARG A 18 -0.38 -2.34 8.88
CA ARG A 18 0.11 -3.27 7.86
C ARG A 18 1.47 -2.85 7.31
N GLU A 19 2.13 -1.91 8.00
CA GLU A 19 3.47 -1.43 7.67
C GLU A 19 3.57 -0.84 6.24
N ILE A 20 2.45 -0.35 5.70
CA ILE A 20 2.42 0.34 4.41
C ILE A 20 3.11 1.70 4.58
N GLU A 21 4.18 1.94 3.82
CA GLU A 21 4.85 3.23 3.81
C GLU A 21 3.93 4.35 3.28
N LYS A 22 4.16 5.59 3.73
CA LYS A 22 3.41 6.78 3.29
C LYS A 22 1.89 6.64 3.47
N SER A 23 1.47 5.86 4.47
CA SER A 23 0.07 5.58 4.84
C SER A 23 -0.84 6.81 4.84
N ARG A 24 -0.36 7.97 5.30
CA ARG A 24 -1.14 9.22 5.28
C ARG A 24 -1.49 9.69 3.87
N ILE A 25 -0.50 9.78 2.98
CA ILE A 25 -0.70 10.25 1.60
C ILE A 25 -1.58 9.26 0.84
N ILE A 26 -1.36 7.96 1.05
CA ILE A 26 -2.17 6.90 0.42
C ILE A 26 -3.62 6.99 0.88
N ALA A 27 -3.87 7.13 2.18
CA ALA A 27 -5.22 7.30 2.72
C ALA A 27 -5.91 8.54 2.13
N GLU A 28 -5.22 9.68 2.04
CA GLU A 28 -5.77 10.89 1.41
C GLU A 28 -6.13 10.66 -0.06
N THR A 29 -5.26 10.00 -0.83
CA THR A 29 -5.53 9.67 -2.23
C THR A 29 -6.75 8.76 -2.37
N VAL A 30 -6.85 7.69 -1.56
CA VAL A 30 -7.99 6.76 -1.60
C VAL A 30 -9.31 7.47 -1.26
N VAL A 31 -9.31 8.31 -0.22
CA VAL A 31 -10.48 9.07 0.18
C VAL A 31 -10.88 10.06 -0.92
N ALA A 32 -9.93 10.79 -1.49
CA ALA A 32 -10.17 11.73 -2.58
C ALA A 32 -10.79 11.04 -3.82
N GLU A 33 -10.23 9.91 -4.22
CA GLU A 33 -10.74 9.12 -5.35
C GLU A 33 -12.14 8.56 -5.09
N ALA A 34 -12.40 8.05 -3.88
CA ALA A 34 -13.70 7.49 -3.54
C ALA A 34 -14.80 8.56 -3.52
N LEU A 35 -14.46 9.77 -3.09
CA LEU A 35 -15.36 10.91 -3.04
C LEU A 35 -15.41 11.70 -4.35
N GLN A 36 -14.58 11.36 -5.34
CA GLN A 36 -14.42 12.09 -6.61
C GLN A 36 -14.12 13.60 -6.41
N ILE A 37 -13.27 13.90 -5.45
CA ILE A 37 -12.82 15.27 -5.16
C ILE A 37 -11.30 15.38 -5.30
N ASP A 38 -10.81 16.59 -5.51
CA ASP A 38 -9.37 16.84 -5.38
C ASP A 38 -8.92 16.60 -3.94
N ARG A 39 -7.72 16.01 -3.76
CA ARG A 39 -7.17 15.69 -2.44
C ARG A 39 -7.14 16.89 -1.48
N ILE A 40 -6.91 18.09 -2.01
CA ILE A 40 -6.88 19.33 -1.22
C ILE A 40 -8.26 19.64 -0.59
N MET A 41 -9.36 19.20 -1.22
CA MET A 41 -10.72 19.44 -0.72
C MET A 41 -11.03 18.66 0.54
N ILE A 42 -10.29 17.60 0.85
CA ILE A 42 -10.36 16.89 2.14
C ILE A 42 -10.15 17.87 3.31
N TYR A 43 -9.25 18.84 3.15
CA TYR A 43 -8.95 19.84 4.17
C TYR A 43 -9.96 20.97 4.23
N ALA A 44 -10.63 21.28 3.13
CA ALA A 44 -11.68 22.29 3.10
C ALA A 44 -13.01 21.76 3.68
N GLY A 45 -13.26 20.45 3.55
CA GLY A 45 -14.51 19.80 3.95
C GLY A 45 -14.35 18.71 5.00
N PHE A 46 -13.35 18.79 5.89
CA PHE A 46 -13.00 17.68 6.79
C PHE A 46 -14.13 17.25 7.75
N GLU A 47 -15.08 18.14 8.05
CA GLU A 47 -16.26 17.85 8.88
C GLU A 47 -17.41 17.20 8.11
N ARG A 48 -17.37 17.20 6.77
CA ARG A 48 -18.42 16.62 5.93
C ARG A 48 -18.64 15.16 6.33
N GLU A 49 -19.90 14.78 6.47
CA GLU A 49 -20.27 13.40 6.75
C GLU A 49 -20.07 12.52 5.51
N ILE A 50 -19.56 11.30 5.74
CA ILE A 50 -19.43 10.27 4.72
C ILE A 50 -20.60 9.29 4.82
N THR A 51 -21.22 9.03 3.67
CA THR A 51 -22.29 8.05 3.48
C THR A 51 -21.78 6.61 3.60
N GLU A 52 -22.68 5.63 3.76
CA GLU A 52 -22.25 4.23 3.85
C GLU A 52 -21.68 3.68 2.53
N ASP A 53 -22.19 4.14 1.38
CA ASP A 53 -21.69 3.75 0.06
C ASP A 53 -20.25 4.24 -0.17
N GLU A 54 -19.97 5.50 0.20
CA GLU A 54 -18.62 6.06 0.14
C GLU A 54 -17.66 5.31 1.09
N LYS A 55 -18.11 4.95 2.29
CA LYS A 55 -17.31 4.11 3.20
C LYS A 55 -17.04 2.73 2.61
N ALA A 56 -18.00 2.13 1.92
CA ALA A 56 -17.82 0.84 1.27
C ALA A 56 -16.76 0.95 0.16
N LEU A 57 -16.81 2.00 -0.65
CA LEU A 57 -15.84 2.25 -1.71
C LEU A 57 -14.42 2.49 -1.17
N ILE A 58 -14.28 3.30 -0.11
CA ILE A 58 -12.99 3.54 0.57
C ILE A 58 -12.40 2.22 1.08
N ARG A 59 -13.22 1.39 1.76
CA ARG A 59 -12.78 0.08 2.26
C ARG A 59 -12.31 -0.85 1.15
N SER A 60 -13.05 -0.92 0.05
CA SER A 60 -12.68 -1.73 -1.12
C SER A 60 -11.35 -1.29 -1.73
N LYS A 61 -11.16 0.02 -1.91
CA LYS A 61 -9.90 0.57 -2.42
C LYS A 61 -8.72 0.30 -1.49
N LEU A 62 -8.88 0.49 -0.17
CA LEU A 62 -7.83 0.19 0.80
C LEU A 62 -7.42 -1.28 0.79
N ALA A 63 -8.39 -2.20 0.71
CA ALA A 63 -8.11 -3.63 0.61
C ALA A 63 -7.26 -3.95 -0.64
N SER A 64 -7.62 -3.38 -1.80
CA SER A 64 -6.86 -3.60 -3.03
C SER A 64 -5.41 -3.10 -2.99
N ILE A 65 -5.10 -2.12 -2.14
CA ILE A 65 -3.72 -1.62 -1.98
C ILE A 65 -2.90 -2.58 -1.14
N VAL A 66 -3.49 -3.15 -0.09
CA VAL A 66 -2.86 -4.15 0.76
C VAL A 66 -2.64 -5.45 0.00
N ASP A 67 -3.63 -5.91 -0.76
CA ASP A 67 -3.47 -7.16 -1.53
C ASP A 67 -2.34 -7.04 -2.58
N LYS A 68 -2.19 -5.86 -3.21
CA LYS A 68 -1.10 -5.60 -4.15
C LYS A 68 0.27 -5.50 -3.49
N SER A 69 0.36 -5.02 -2.25
CA SER A 69 1.65 -4.98 -1.55
C SER A 69 2.17 -6.38 -1.25
N ASP A 70 1.28 -7.32 -0.92
CA ASP A 70 1.67 -8.72 -0.69
C ASP A 70 2.17 -9.36 -2.01
N ASP A 71 1.46 -9.15 -3.11
CA ASP A 71 1.85 -9.68 -4.44
C ASP A 71 3.20 -9.09 -4.93
N GLU A 72 3.43 -7.78 -4.78
CA GLU A 72 4.70 -7.15 -5.20
C GLU A 72 5.90 -7.62 -4.35
N ILE A 73 5.69 -7.83 -3.04
CA ILE A 73 6.73 -8.36 -2.14
C ILE A 73 7.09 -9.80 -2.55
N ASP A 74 6.09 -10.64 -2.85
CA ASP A 74 6.33 -12.02 -3.29
C ASP A 74 7.05 -12.09 -4.64
N ILE A 75 6.70 -11.22 -5.60
CA ILE A 75 7.40 -11.13 -6.88
C ILE A 75 8.85 -10.64 -6.69
N ALA A 76 9.06 -9.61 -5.87
CA ALA A 76 10.40 -9.07 -5.59
C ALA A 76 11.31 -10.10 -4.92
N ASN A 77 10.79 -10.84 -3.94
CA ASN A 77 11.53 -11.91 -3.23
C ASN A 77 11.91 -13.05 -4.17
N ASN A 78 11.00 -13.49 -5.04
CA ASN A 78 11.29 -14.53 -6.02
C ASN A 78 12.36 -14.09 -7.03
N ASN A 79 12.32 -12.84 -7.48
CA ASN A 79 13.33 -12.30 -8.39
C ASN A 79 14.71 -12.18 -7.74
N LEU A 80 14.79 -11.74 -6.48
CA LEU A 80 16.04 -11.64 -5.74
C LEU A 80 16.67 -13.03 -5.53
N LYS A 81 15.87 -14.03 -5.16
CA LYS A 81 16.32 -15.41 -4.99
C LYS A 81 16.88 -15.98 -6.30
N ASN A 82 16.15 -15.81 -7.40
CA ASN A 82 16.61 -16.23 -8.73
C ASN A 82 17.92 -15.53 -9.16
N LEU A 83 18.14 -14.28 -8.74
CA LEU A 83 19.37 -13.56 -9.03
C LEU A 83 20.55 -14.08 -8.20
N LEU A 84 20.31 -14.38 -6.92
CA LEU A 84 21.29 -15.00 -6.01
C LEU A 84 21.70 -16.39 -6.50
N ASP A 85 20.73 -17.23 -6.86
CA ASP A 85 20.97 -18.58 -7.37
C ASP A 85 21.82 -18.54 -8.65
N LYS A 86 21.54 -17.61 -9.57
CA LYS A 86 22.38 -17.39 -10.77
C LYS A 86 23.79 -16.89 -10.44
N GLY A 87 23.92 -16.08 -9.39
CA GLY A 87 25.21 -15.62 -8.88
C GLY A 87 26.05 -16.78 -8.35
N ILE A 88 25.45 -17.63 -7.52
CA ILE A 88 26.08 -18.85 -6.99
C ILE A 88 26.51 -19.77 -8.14
N ASP A 89 25.61 -20.07 -9.08
CA ASP A 89 25.89 -20.85 -10.29
C ASP A 89 27.10 -20.33 -11.08
N TYR A 90 27.22 -19.01 -11.20
CA TYR A 90 28.33 -18.37 -11.91
C TYR A 90 29.64 -18.53 -11.14
N LEU A 91 29.64 -18.32 -9.82
CA LEU A 91 30.84 -18.45 -8.99
C LEU A 91 31.31 -19.91 -8.95
N GLU A 92 30.40 -20.88 -8.83
CA GLU A 92 30.70 -22.32 -8.88
C GLU A 92 31.32 -22.72 -10.23
N LYS A 93 30.74 -22.27 -11.35
CA LYS A 93 31.28 -22.55 -12.71
C LYS A 93 32.69 -22.00 -12.93
N ASN A 94 33.09 -20.98 -12.18
CA ASN A 94 34.40 -20.35 -12.29
C ASN A 94 35.35 -20.74 -11.13
N ASN A 95 35.00 -21.73 -10.30
CA ASN A 95 35.79 -22.18 -9.14
C ASN A 95 36.19 -21.07 -8.16
N ILE A 96 35.31 -20.09 -7.93
CA ILE A 96 35.56 -19.03 -6.94
C ILE A 96 35.20 -19.55 -5.54
N GLU A 97 36.18 -19.59 -4.63
CA GLU A 97 36.06 -20.24 -3.31
C GLU A 97 35.02 -19.59 -2.38
N GLU A 98 34.71 -18.29 -2.56
CA GLU A 98 33.69 -17.60 -1.75
C GLU A 98 32.24 -18.08 -1.96
N ALA A 99 32.01 -19.05 -2.87
CA ALA A 99 30.69 -19.63 -3.14
C ALA A 99 30.31 -20.87 -2.31
N LYS A 100 31.24 -21.43 -1.52
CA LYS A 100 31.01 -22.64 -0.70
C LYS A 100 30.53 -22.35 0.72
#